data_AF-A0A371JF42-F1
#
_entry.id   AF-A0A371JF42-F1
#
_cell.length_a   1.000
_cell.length_b   1.000
_cell.length_c   1.000
_cell.angle_alpha   90.00
_cell.angle_beta   90.00
_cell.angle_gamma   90.00
#
_symmetry.space_group_name_H-M   'P 1'
#
loop_
_entity.id
_entity.type
_entity.pdbx_description
1 polymer ?
#
loop_
_entity_poly.entity_id
_entity_poly.type
_entity_poly.pdbx_seq_one_letter_code
_entity_poly.pdbx_strand_id
1 'polypeptide(L)'
;MARIDRDNKIHIKAIALDDEQRVKVLSPGMLVTKRFLRNRLALVGLIIIVAMFVFAFVGGIVSPYGEREVFRTYETALKDYAGVSLNKEYQYSDAPDQEFPALAKADMILAINKGETSFTSGNVTYTIIKETENLFRIVKLNEAAKVITVKGISSFNQTSTIEFTDELKEVCSQAIEKKEQSFEFEGTSYVVTQDGKMNVISVAQEVSTVTTMIFSTYSQDTKLSSAFKVAAQKALAANETSFQADGVDYTLKTDDKSNIFYLNDQEYAAISQYSINPIASDVFLNLDFKMAVEEAIKKNETTLDYINEKNETEQYLIQRNNEQYTLKRELSTQVNNTYESP
;
A
#
# COMPACT_ATOMS: atom_id res chain seq x y z
N MET A 1 -1.37 135.97 40.91
CA MET A 1 -0.26 136.55 40.12
C MET A 1 -0.64 136.41 38.65
N ALA A 2 -0.56 137.51 37.91
CA ALA A 2 -1.23 137.74 36.63
C ALA A 2 -0.52 137.17 35.39
N ARG A 3 -1.30 136.90 34.31
CA ARG A 3 -1.12 137.28 32.88
C ARG A 3 -1.91 136.30 31.98
N ILE A 4 -2.93 136.70 31.20
CA ILE A 4 -2.95 137.55 29.97
C ILE A 4 -2.11 136.87 28.85
N ASP A 5 -2.52 136.62 27.60
CA ASP A 5 -3.73 136.85 26.78
C ASP A 5 -3.63 135.93 25.53
N ARG A 6 -4.76 135.73 24.84
CA ARG A 6 -5.00 135.60 23.37
C ARG A 6 -4.06 134.77 22.48
N ASP A 7 -4.63 133.89 21.64
CA ASP A 7 -5.13 134.32 20.33
C ASP A 7 -6.05 133.31 19.62
N ASN A 8 -6.94 133.87 18.81
CA ASN A 8 -8.09 133.27 18.12
C ASN A 8 -7.75 132.89 16.67
N LYS A 9 -8.27 131.75 16.14
CA LYS A 9 -8.74 131.60 14.73
C LYS A 9 -9.41 130.24 14.41
N ILE A 10 -10.73 130.28 14.26
CA ILE A 10 -11.55 129.88 13.08
C ILE A 10 -11.61 128.40 12.56
N HIS A 11 -12.84 127.85 12.72
CA HIS A 11 -13.72 127.00 11.86
C HIS A 11 -13.35 125.59 11.29
N ILE A 12 -14.43 124.75 11.30
CA ILE A 12 -14.93 123.76 10.30
C ILE A 12 -15.01 122.29 10.76
N LYS A 13 -16.23 121.72 10.70
CA LYS A 13 -16.58 120.29 10.83
C LYS A 13 -15.98 119.45 9.68
N ALA A 14 -15.48 118.25 9.97
CA ALA A 14 -15.49 117.13 9.01
C ALA A 14 -15.53 115.77 9.72
N ILE A 15 -16.66 115.08 9.54
CA ILE A 15 -16.81 113.63 9.70
C ILE A 15 -16.32 113.00 8.39
N ALA A 16 -15.42 112.02 8.44
CA ALA A 16 -15.05 111.20 7.29
C ALA A 16 -15.04 109.72 7.72
N LEU A 17 -15.78 108.91 6.96
CA LEU A 17 -15.83 107.46 7.03
C LEU A 17 -14.60 106.84 6.38
N ASP A 18 -14.06 105.77 6.94
CA ASP A 18 -13.50 104.63 6.19
C ASP A 18 -13.25 103.44 7.13
N ASP A 19 -13.99 102.34 7.00
CA ASP A 19 -13.46 100.96 7.06
C ASP A 19 -14.61 99.96 6.82
N GLU A 20 -14.97 99.83 5.54
CA GLU A 20 -15.87 98.79 5.04
C GLU A 20 -15.02 97.62 4.52
N GLN A 21 -15.47 96.37 4.79
CA GLN A 21 -15.05 95.09 4.18
C GLN A 21 -13.96 94.25 4.85
N ARG A 22 -14.37 93.45 5.84
CA ARG A 22 -13.82 92.09 6.05
C ARG A 22 -14.93 91.05 6.06
N VAL A 23 -15.55 90.84 4.90
CA VAL A 23 -16.55 89.78 4.69
C VAL A 23 -15.84 88.43 4.72
N LYS A 24 -16.04 87.69 5.80
CA LYS A 24 -15.57 86.30 5.93
C LYS A 24 -16.43 85.45 4.99
N VAL A 25 -15.94 85.23 3.76
CA VAL A 25 -16.63 84.40 2.77
C VAL A 25 -16.60 82.96 3.28
N LEU A 26 -17.74 82.51 3.81
CA LEU A 26 -17.93 81.11 4.22
C LEU A 26 -17.82 80.22 2.98
N SER A 27 -17.07 79.13 3.07
CA SER A 27 -16.90 78.23 1.94
C SER A 27 -18.27 77.67 1.51
N PRO A 28 -18.47 77.41 0.20
CA PRO A 28 -19.75 76.89 -0.31
C PRO A 28 -20.25 75.64 0.43
N GLY A 29 -19.32 74.76 0.87
CA GLY A 29 -19.66 73.58 1.67
C GLY A 29 -20.26 73.93 3.04
N MET A 30 -19.70 74.91 3.74
CA MET A 30 -20.14 75.31 5.08
C MET A 30 -21.52 75.99 5.07
N LEU A 31 -21.86 76.67 3.97
CA LEU A 31 -23.20 77.23 3.73
C LEU A 31 -24.26 76.12 3.58
N VAL A 32 -23.92 75.05 2.87
CA VAL A 32 -24.81 73.88 2.71
C VAL A 32 -24.95 73.13 4.03
N THR A 33 -23.86 72.89 4.78
CA THR A 33 -23.92 72.23 6.11
C THR A 33 -24.74 73.03 7.11
N LYS A 34 -24.60 74.37 7.13
CA LYS A 34 -25.38 75.25 8.01
C LYS A 34 -26.87 75.21 7.67
N ARG A 35 -27.23 75.09 6.38
CA ARG A 35 -28.63 74.95 5.93
C ARG A 35 -29.18 73.55 6.23
N PHE A 36 -28.33 72.52 6.12
CA PHE A 36 -28.67 71.13 6.40
C PHE A 36 -28.94 70.89 7.90
N LEU A 37 -28.07 71.39 8.79
CA LEU A 37 -28.22 71.28 10.25
C LEU A 37 -29.42 72.07 10.81
N ARG A 38 -29.91 73.09 10.09
CA ARG A 38 -31.11 73.83 10.48
C ARG A 38 -32.40 73.07 10.15
N ASN A 39 -32.35 72.09 9.26
CA ASN A 39 -33.50 71.28 8.88
C ASN A 39 -33.65 70.08 9.84
N ARG A 40 -34.64 70.15 10.73
CA ARG A 40 -34.91 69.09 11.72
C ARG A 40 -35.18 67.72 11.08
N LEU A 41 -35.77 67.67 9.88
CA LEU A 41 -36.07 66.42 9.19
C LEU A 41 -34.79 65.73 8.66
N ALA A 42 -33.85 66.52 8.13
CA ALA A 42 -32.57 66.02 7.60
C ALA A 42 -31.61 65.58 8.73
N LEU A 43 -31.65 66.27 9.87
CA LEU A 43 -30.85 65.92 11.05
C LEU A 43 -31.26 64.56 11.64
N VAL A 44 -32.56 64.27 11.68
CA VAL A 44 -33.07 62.97 12.16
C VAL A 44 -32.60 61.83 11.26
N GLY A 45 -32.65 62.01 9.93
CA GLY A 45 -32.12 61.04 8.97
C GLY A 45 -30.62 60.79 9.16
N LEU A 46 -29.83 61.84 9.38
CA LEU A 46 -28.39 61.71 9.67
C LEU A 46 -28.13 60.91 10.95
N ILE A 47 -28.91 61.15 12.02
CA ILE A 47 -28.78 60.44 13.29
C ILE A 47 -29.09 58.95 13.10
N ILE A 48 -30.14 58.60 12.35
CA ILE A 48 -30.50 57.20 12.08
C ILE A 48 -29.38 56.51 11.29
N ILE A 49 -28.82 57.17 10.27
CA ILE A 49 -27.70 56.61 9.49
C ILE A 49 -26.47 56.38 10.37
N VAL A 50 -26.12 57.34 11.23
CA VAL A 50 -25.00 57.19 12.17
C VAL A 50 -25.28 56.07 13.17
N ALA A 51 -26.52 55.94 13.67
CA ALA A 51 -26.90 54.87 14.57
C ALA A 51 -26.82 53.48 13.89
N MET A 52 -27.30 53.34 12.66
CA MET A 52 -27.18 52.11 11.87
C MET A 52 -25.72 51.76 11.60
N PHE A 53 -24.89 52.75 11.28
CA PHE A 53 -23.46 52.57 11.06
C PHE A 53 -22.76 52.08 12.33
N VAL A 54 -22.96 52.76 13.47
CA VAL A 54 -22.37 52.34 14.74
C VAL A 54 -22.87 50.95 15.15
N PHE A 55 -24.15 50.65 14.94
CA PHE A 55 -24.72 49.34 15.24
C PHE A 55 -24.10 48.22 14.39
N ALA A 56 -23.79 48.48 13.10
CA ALA A 56 -23.14 47.50 12.24
C ALA A 56 -21.71 47.16 12.72
N PHE A 57 -20.96 48.15 13.25
CA PHE A 57 -19.61 47.93 13.77
C PHE A 57 -19.60 47.36 15.19
N VAL A 58 -20.45 47.87 16.09
CA VAL A 58 -20.52 47.42 17.48
C VAL A 58 -21.21 46.05 17.58
N GLY A 59 -22.19 45.77 16.73
CA GLY A 59 -22.89 44.48 16.69
C GLY A 59 -21.95 43.31 16.42
N GLY A 60 -20.95 43.48 15.54
CA GLY A 60 -19.93 42.45 15.30
C GLY A 60 -18.94 42.26 16.45
N ILE A 61 -18.70 43.29 17.28
CA ILE A 61 -17.77 43.23 18.42
C ILE A 61 -18.45 42.64 19.66
N VAL A 62 -19.74 42.93 19.86
CA VAL A 62 -20.53 42.45 21.00
C VAL A 62 -21.15 41.08 20.74
N SER A 63 -21.30 40.69 19.47
CA SER A 63 -21.68 39.32 19.11
C SER A 63 -20.61 38.34 19.60
N PRO A 64 -20.95 37.35 20.44
CA PRO A 64 -20.01 36.34 20.90
C PRO A 64 -19.64 35.31 19.81
N TYR A 65 -20.23 35.40 18.61
CA TYR A 65 -20.11 34.40 17.55
C TYR A 65 -19.20 34.85 16.40
N GLY A 66 -18.20 34.03 16.06
CA GLY A 66 -17.34 34.18 14.89
C GLY A 66 -17.93 33.58 13.61
N GLU A 67 -17.35 33.90 12.44
CA GLU A 67 -17.89 33.56 11.10
C GLU A 67 -18.11 32.06 10.82
N ARG A 68 -17.47 31.14 11.57
CA ARG A 68 -17.70 29.69 11.47
C ARG A 68 -17.20 28.96 12.72
N GLU A 69 -18.06 28.79 13.71
CA GLU A 69 -17.81 27.84 14.79
C GLU A 69 -18.40 26.49 14.37
N VAL A 70 -17.53 25.48 14.19
CA VAL A 70 -17.94 24.11 13.88
C VAL A 70 -17.70 23.31 15.15
N PHE A 71 -18.78 22.99 15.86
CA PHE A 71 -18.73 22.07 16.98
C PHE A 71 -18.29 20.71 16.48
N ARG A 72 -17.30 20.10 17.14
CA ARG A 72 -16.76 18.79 16.78
C ARG A 72 -16.98 17.84 17.92
N THR A 73 -17.56 16.68 17.64
CA THR A 73 -17.67 15.56 18.58
C THR A 73 -16.87 14.37 18.05
N TYR A 74 -16.66 13.38 18.91
CA TYR A 74 -16.04 12.12 18.54
C TYR A 74 -17.11 11.05 18.47
N GLU A 75 -17.28 10.43 17.30
CA GLU A 75 -18.14 9.27 17.11
C GLU A 75 -17.30 8.04 16.78
N THR A 76 -17.68 6.91 17.35
CA THR A 76 -17.05 5.62 17.06
C THR A 76 -17.60 5.10 15.74
N ALA A 77 -16.72 4.86 14.77
CA ALA A 77 -17.07 4.29 13.48
C ALA A 77 -16.31 2.99 13.26
N LEU A 78 -17.03 1.97 12.76
CA LEU A 78 -16.42 0.75 12.25
C LEU A 78 -15.70 1.06 10.94
N LYS A 79 -14.37 0.90 10.94
CA LYS A 79 -13.55 1.06 9.75
C LYS A 79 -12.89 -0.24 9.36
N ASP A 80 -12.79 -0.45 8.07
CA ASP A 80 -12.08 -1.58 7.51
C ASP A 80 -10.57 -1.42 7.78
N TYR A 81 -9.95 -2.49 8.26
CA TYR A 81 -8.56 -2.53 8.69
C TYR A 81 -7.69 -3.40 7.78
N ALA A 82 -8.14 -4.61 7.49
CA ALA A 82 -7.44 -5.56 6.63
C ALA A 82 -8.41 -6.36 5.75
N GLY A 83 -7.95 -6.70 4.56
CA GLY A 83 -8.60 -7.65 3.67
C GLY A 83 -7.91 -9.00 3.74
N VAL A 84 -8.72 -10.06 3.76
CA VAL A 84 -8.25 -11.44 3.73
C VAL A 84 -8.94 -12.17 2.57
N SER A 85 -8.19 -12.95 1.80
CA SER A 85 -8.75 -13.81 0.78
C SER A 85 -7.97 -15.11 0.68
N LEU A 86 -8.64 -16.18 0.24
CA LEU A 86 -7.93 -17.37 -0.20
C LEU A 86 -7.15 -17.04 -1.47
N ASN A 87 -5.83 -17.22 -1.45
CA ASN A 87 -4.98 -16.95 -2.58
C ASN A 87 -5.13 -18.04 -3.64
N LYS A 88 -5.64 -17.66 -4.80
CA LYS A 88 -5.73 -18.51 -6.00
C LYS A 88 -4.74 -18.06 -7.08
N GLU A 89 -4.01 -16.98 -6.82
CA GLU A 89 -3.07 -16.40 -7.78
C GLU A 89 -1.68 -17.00 -7.57
N TYR A 90 -0.98 -17.20 -8.69
CA TYR A 90 0.39 -17.67 -8.67
C TYR A 90 1.35 -16.53 -8.30
N GLN A 91 2.17 -16.78 -7.30
CA GLN A 91 3.33 -16.00 -6.92
C GLN A 91 4.55 -16.52 -7.68
N TYR A 92 5.30 -15.61 -8.30
CA TYR A 92 6.46 -15.94 -9.12
C TYR A 92 7.75 -15.57 -8.39
N SER A 93 8.78 -16.38 -8.55
CA SER A 93 10.13 -16.12 -8.07
C SER A 93 11.09 -16.52 -9.20
N ASP A 94 11.35 -15.54 -10.07
CA ASP A 94 12.18 -15.71 -11.26
C ASP A 94 13.63 -16.00 -10.86
N ALA A 95 14.29 -16.87 -11.63
CA ALA A 95 15.68 -17.24 -11.41
C ALA A 95 16.63 -16.05 -11.68
N PRO A 96 17.86 -16.04 -11.11
CA PRO A 96 18.85 -15.00 -11.39
C PRO A 96 19.06 -14.84 -12.90
N ASP A 97 19.09 -13.59 -13.37
CA ASP A 97 19.27 -13.21 -14.78
C ASP A 97 18.21 -13.81 -15.74
N GLN A 98 17.09 -14.29 -15.22
CA GLN A 98 15.92 -14.68 -16.00
C GLN A 98 14.76 -13.71 -15.72
N GLU A 99 13.94 -13.49 -16.73
CA GLU A 99 12.66 -12.81 -16.59
C GLU A 99 11.60 -13.75 -17.15
N PHE A 100 10.56 -14.05 -16.37
CA PHE A 100 9.46 -14.86 -16.86
C PHE A 100 8.39 -13.97 -17.51
N PRO A 101 8.25 -13.98 -18.86
CA PRO A 101 7.44 -12.98 -19.56
C PRO A 101 5.95 -13.08 -19.21
N ALA A 102 5.25 -11.96 -19.19
CA ALA A 102 3.82 -11.91 -18.88
C ALA A 102 2.96 -12.80 -19.79
N LEU A 103 3.30 -12.88 -21.09
CA LEU A 103 2.61 -13.77 -22.03
C LEU A 103 2.81 -15.25 -21.63
N ALA A 104 4.05 -15.62 -21.30
CA ALA A 104 4.37 -16.99 -20.88
C ALA A 104 3.73 -17.35 -19.54
N LYS A 105 3.55 -16.38 -18.62
CA LYS A 105 2.76 -16.56 -17.39
C LYS A 105 1.31 -16.92 -17.68
N ALA A 106 0.67 -16.24 -18.65
CA ALA A 106 -0.70 -16.54 -19.06
C ALA A 106 -0.82 -17.93 -19.71
N ASP A 107 0.10 -18.27 -20.62
CA ASP A 107 0.13 -19.58 -21.28
C ASP A 107 0.41 -20.73 -20.27
N MET A 108 1.28 -20.48 -19.29
CA MET A 108 1.54 -21.41 -18.19
C MET A 108 0.29 -21.70 -17.37
N ILE A 109 -0.47 -20.67 -16.97
CA ILE A 109 -1.71 -20.87 -16.20
C ILE A 109 -2.68 -21.76 -16.98
N LEU A 110 -2.82 -21.53 -18.29
CA LEU A 110 -3.66 -22.35 -19.15
C LEU A 110 -3.18 -23.80 -19.21
N ALA A 111 -1.87 -24.02 -19.34
CA ALA A 111 -1.26 -25.34 -19.38
C ALA A 111 -1.44 -26.11 -18.06
N ILE A 112 -1.20 -25.46 -16.91
CA ILE A 112 -1.43 -26.06 -15.58
C ILE A 112 -2.89 -26.46 -15.42
N ASN A 113 -3.83 -25.59 -15.81
CA ASN A 113 -5.27 -25.87 -15.71
C ASN A 113 -5.71 -27.04 -16.60
N LYS A 114 -5.00 -27.31 -17.70
CA LYS A 114 -5.23 -28.46 -18.58
C LYS A 114 -4.49 -29.73 -18.13
N GLY A 115 -3.63 -29.64 -17.13
CA GLY A 115 -2.76 -30.74 -16.71
C GLY A 115 -1.63 -31.03 -17.70
N GLU A 116 -1.25 -30.06 -18.52
CA GLU A 116 -0.11 -30.16 -19.44
C GLU A 116 1.21 -30.00 -18.68
N THR A 117 2.24 -30.74 -19.07
CA THR A 117 3.59 -30.69 -18.47
C THR A 117 4.55 -29.79 -19.24
N SER A 118 4.09 -29.14 -20.31
CA SER A 118 4.88 -28.23 -21.14
C SER A 118 3.96 -27.31 -21.92
N PHE A 119 4.45 -26.12 -22.27
CA PHE A 119 3.74 -25.17 -23.10
C PHE A 119 4.71 -24.35 -23.95
N THR A 120 4.22 -23.80 -25.05
CA THR A 120 5.01 -22.92 -25.91
C THR A 120 4.43 -21.52 -25.85
N SER A 121 5.30 -20.53 -25.61
CA SER A 121 4.94 -19.12 -25.64
C SER A 121 5.90 -18.38 -26.58
N GLY A 122 5.37 -17.80 -27.66
CA GLY A 122 6.18 -17.31 -28.77
C GLY A 122 6.99 -18.44 -29.41
N ASN A 123 8.32 -18.31 -29.40
CA ASN A 123 9.26 -19.31 -29.95
C ASN A 123 9.99 -20.10 -28.86
N VAL A 124 9.56 -20.02 -27.60
CA VAL A 124 10.20 -20.69 -26.48
C VAL A 124 9.25 -21.75 -25.92
N THR A 125 9.75 -22.98 -25.80
CA THR A 125 9.06 -24.07 -25.11
C THR A 125 9.55 -24.14 -23.68
N TYR A 126 8.60 -24.13 -22.76
CA TYR A 126 8.80 -24.27 -21.33
C TYR A 126 8.27 -25.62 -20.87
N THR A 127 8.93 -26.19 -19.87
CA THR A 127 8.49 -27.39 -19.17
C THR A 127 8.02 -27.01 -17.78
N ILE A 128 6.89 -27.60 -17.37
CA ILE A 128 6.29 -27.43 -16.05
C ILE A 128 6.65 -28.67 -15.24
N ILE A 129 7.50 -28.48 -14.23
CA ILE A 129 7.80 -29.51 -13.24
C ILE A 129 6.90 -29.27 -12.03
N LYS A 130 5.96 -30.18 -11.79
CA LYS A 130 5.10 -30.13 -10.60
C LYS A 130 5.85 -30.74 -9.41
N GLU A 131 6.22 -29.90 -8.44
CA GLU A 131 6.91 -30.34 -7.23
C GLU A 131 5.91 -30.77 -6.14
N THR A 132 4.84 -29.99 -5.98
CA THR A 132 3.72 -30.30 -5.08
C THR A 132 2.40 -29.88 -5.72
N GLU A 133 1.28 -29.97 -5.02
CA GLU A 133 0.00 -29.46 -5.52
C GLU A 133 0.02 -27.95 -5.82
N ASN A 134 0.73 -27.19 -4.97
CA ASN A 134 0.75 -25.73 -4.97
C ASN A 134 2.11 -25.14 -5.39
N LEU A 135 3.03 -25.97 -5.90
CA LEU A 135 4.39 -25.57 -6.28
C LEU A 135 4.78 -26.16 -7.64
N PHE A 136 5.20 -25.29 -8.54
CA PHE A 136 5.68 -25.61 -9.87
C PHE A 136 7.04 -24.94 -10.11
N ARG A 137 7.92 -25.62 -10.83
CA ARG A 137 9.14 -25.05 -11.41
C ARG A 137 8.98 -24.96 -12.92
N ILE A 138 9.29 -23.79 -13.46
CA ILE A 138 9.24 -23.53 -14.89
C ILE A 138 10.66 -23.52 -15.39
N VAL A 139 10.96 -24.42 -16.33
CA VAL A 139 12.31 -24.60 -16.86
C VAL A 139 12.31 -24.52 -18.39
N LYS A 140 13.43 -24.08 -18.95
CA LYS A 140 13.76 -24.26 -20.37
C LYS A 140 14.66 -25.48 -20.47
N LEU A 141 14.34 -26.36 -21.41
CA LEU A 141 15.16 -27.54 -21.69
C LEU A 141 16.18 -27.21 -22.77
N ASN A 142 17.45 -27.19 -22.38
CA ASN A 142 18.57 -27.07 -23.31
C ASN A 142 19.07 -28.47 -23.65
N GLU A 143 18.86 -28.91 -24.88
CA GLU A 143 19.27 -30.25 -25.32
C GLU A 143 20.77 -30.46 -25.09
N ALA A 144 21.09 -31.53 -24.35
CA ALA A 144 22.45 -31.90 -23.99
C ALA A 144 22.96 -33.09 -24.80
N ALA A 145 22.11 -34.10 -24.98
CA ALA A 145 22.40 -35.29 -25.78
C ALA A 145 21.12 -36.01 -26.22
N LYS A 146 21.25 -36.83 -27.27
CA LYS A 146 20.27 -37.87 -27.64
C LYS A 146 20.82 -39.25 -27.35
N VAL A 147 20.02 -40.09 -26.71
CA VAL A 147 20.39 -41.43 -26.28
C VAL A 147 19.49 -42.45 -26.94
N ILE A 148 20.09 -43.43 -27.61
CA ILE A 148 19.37 -44.59 -28.13
C ILE A 148 19.86 -45.84 -27.40
N THR A 149 18.92 -46.61 -26.83
CA THR A 149 19.23 -47.87 -26.16
C THR A 149 18.74 -49.02 -27.02
N VAL A 150 19.67 -49.86 -27.50
CA VAL A 150 19.36 -51.05 -28.30
C VAL A 150 19.95 -52.26 -27.60
N LYS A 151 19.08 -53.20 -27.20
CA LYS A 151 19.48 -54.44 -26.49
C LYS A 151 20.37 -54.19 -25.26
N GLY A 152 20.06 -53.17 -24.47
CA GLY A 152 20.81 -52.81 -23.26
C GLY A 152 22.10 -52.01 -23.50
N ILE A 153 22.44 -51.70 -24.75
CA ILE A 153 23.59 -50.85 -25.08
C ILE A 153 23.07 -49.45 -25.41
N SER A 154 23.47 -48.46 -24.61
CA SER A 154 23.14 -47.04 -24.82
C SER A 154 24.22 -46.37 -25.64
N SER A 155 23.82 -45.69 -26.72
CA SER A 155 24.68 -44.80 -27.50
C SER A 155 24.26 -43.36 -27.25
N PHE A 156 25.23 -42.52 -26.91
CA PHE A 156 25.03 -41.11 -26.56
C PHE A 156 25.56 -40.22 -27.70
N ASN A 157 24.67 -39.43 -28.29
CA ASN A 157 25.02 -38.40 -29.27
C ASN A 157 24.91 -37.04 -28.59
N GLN A 158 26.06 -36.47 -28.22
CA GLN A 158 26.11 -35.20 -27.51
C GLN A 158 25.86 -34.03 -28.46
N THR A 159 25.03 -33.08 -28.02
CA THR A 159 24.69 -31.87 -28.78
C THR A 159 25.05 -30.59 -28.02
N SER A 160 25.41 -30.70 -26.74
CA SER A 160 25.90 -29.59 -25.91
C SER A 160 27.41 -29.60 -25.72
N THR A 161 27.92 -28.51 -25.16
CA THR A 161 29.31 -28.37 -24.70
C THR A 161 29.60 -29.10 -23.39
N ILE A 162 28.60 -29.75 -22.79
CA ILE A 162 28.77 -30.51 -21.54
C ILE A 162 29.38 -31.86 -21.89
N GLU A 163 30.51 -32.17 -21.28
CA GLU A 163 31.17 -33.46 -21.43
C GLU A 163 30.35 -34.53 -20.69
N PHE A 164 29.80 -35.51 -21.41
CA PHE A 164 29.24 -36.68 -20.75
C PHE A 164 30.37 -37.63 -20.35
N THR A 165 30.81 -37.49 -19.10
CA THR A 165 31.67 -38.45 -18.42
C THR A 165 31.01 -39.82 -18.34
N ASP A 166 31.79 -40.86 -18.08
CA ASP A 166 31.24 -42.22 -17.99
C ASP A 166 30.28 -42.37 -16.80
N GLU A 167 30.51 -41.63 -15.72
CA GLU A 167 29.63 -41.55 -14.55
C GLU A 167 28.26 -40.91 -14.90
N LEU A 168 28.27 -39.78 -15.64
CA LEU A 168 27.02 -39.14 -16.07
C LEU A 168 26.22 -40.05 -17.04
N LYS A 169 26.90 -40.77 -17.93
CA LYS A 169 26.24 -41.74 -18.82
C LYS A 169 25.60 -42.87 -18.02
N GLU A 170 26.28 -43.37 -16.99
CA GLU A 170 25.75 -44.43 -16.15
C GLU A 170 24.48 -43.98 -15.41
N VAL A 171 24.53 -42.83 -14.73
CA VAL A 171 23.36 -42.25 -14.03
C VAL A 171 22.21 -42.00 -15.01
N CYS A 172 22.51 -41.46 -16.19
CA CYS A 172 21.51 -41.23 -17.24
C CYS A 172 20.88 -42.53 -17.75
N SER A 173 21.69 -43.56 -18.03
CA SER A 173 21.20 -44.87 -18.45
C SER A 173 20.32 -45.52 -17.38
N GLN A 174 20.68 -45.40 -16.10
CA GLN A 174 19.87 -45.87 -14.98
C GLN A 174 18.53 -45.13 -14.90
N ALA A 175 18.53 -43.81 -15.05
CA ALA A 175 17.30 -43.00 -15.06
C ALA A 175 16.37 -43.40 -16.22
N ILE A 176 16.92 -43.61 -17.43
CA ILE A 176 16.16 -44.09 -18.59
C ILE A 176 15.57 -45.48 -18.33
N GLU A 177 16.35 -46.41 -17.75
CA GLU A 177 15.89 -47.77 -17.44
C GLU A 177 14.76 -47.78 -16.41
N LYS A 178 14.86 -46.93 -15.38
CA LYS A 178 13.82 -46.73 -14.35
C LYS A 178 12.64 -45.89 -14.84
N LYS A 179 12.71 -45.33 -16.05
CA LYS A 179 11.73 -44.40 -16.64
C LYS A 179 11.49 -43.16 -15.77
N GLU A 180 12.54 -42.69 -15.12
CA GLU A 180 12.53 -41.43 -14.39
C GLU A 180 12.40 -40.27 -15.40
N GLN A 181 11.61 -39.25 -15.04
CA GLN A 181 11.38 -38.07 -15.90
C GLN A 181 12.53 -37.04 -15.78
N SER A 182 13.28 -37.10 -14.69
CA SER A 182 14.43 -36.24 -14.42
C SER A 182 15.38 -36.92 -13.44
N PHE A 183 16.65 -36.50 -13.47
CA PHE A 183 17.68 -36.92 -12.52
C PHE A 183 18.64 -35.75 -12.25
N GLU A 184 19.40 -35.84 -11.17
CA GLU A 184 20.39 -34.82 -10.80
C GLU A 184 21.79 -35.44 -10.81
N PHE A 185 22.77 -34.72 -11.35
CA PHE A 185 24.17 -35.13 -11.35
C PHE A 185 25.05 -33.90 -11.11
N GLU A 186 25.93 -33.96 -10.11
CA GLU A 186 26.83 -32.86 -9.72
C GLU A 186 26.11 -31.50 -9.55
N GLY A 187 24.90 -31.51 -8.99
CA GLY A 187 24.09 -30.29 -8.80
C GLY A 187 23.43 -29.75 -10.07
N THR A 188 23.56 -30.45 -11.20
CA THR A 188 22.87 -30.11 -12.46
C THR A 188 21.64 -31.00 -12.63
N SER A 189 20.47 -30.38 -12.80
CA SER A 189 19.22 -31.08 -13.08
C SER A 189 19.08 -31.40 -14.57
N TYR A 190 18.92 -32.69 -14.87
CA TYR A 190 18.67 -33.20 -16.21
C TYR A 190 17.23 -33.71 -16.33
N VAL A 191 16.64 -33.50 -17.51
CA VAL A 191 15.29 -33.97 -17.84
C VAL A 191 15.38 -34.92 -19.01
N VAL A 192 14.66 -36.03 -18.92
CA VAL A 192 14.60 -37.09 -19.93
C VAL A 192 13.27 -37.00 -20.64
N THR A 193 13.28 -36.60 -21.91
CA THR A 193 12.10 -36.62 -22.78
C THR A 193 12.28 -37.65 -23.90
N GLN A 194 11.20 -38.03 -24.59
CA GLN A 194 11.27 -38.98 -25.69
C GLN A 194 11.00 -38.29 -27.04
N ASP A 195 11.88 -38.53 -28.00
CA ASP A 195 11.77 -38.14 -29.40
C ASP A 195 11.80 -39.41 -30.27
N GLY A 196 10.62 -39.97 -30.52
CA GLY A 196 10.47 -41.25 -31.20
C GLY A 196 11.06 -42.41 -30.41
N LYS A 197 12.17 -42.99 -30.89
CA LYS A 197 12.89 -44.09 -30.21
C LYS A 197 14.09 -43.61 -29.41
N MET A 198 14.37 -42.31 -29.43
CA MET A 198 15.50 -41.70 -28.74
C MET A 198 14.99 -41.05 -27.45
N ASN A 199 15.80 -41.12 -26.40
CA ASN A 199 15.63 -40.26 -25.24
C ASN A 199 16.46 -39.00 -25.48
N VAL A 200 15.85 -37.84 -25.28
CA VAL A 200 16.50 -36.55 -25.35
C VAL A 200 16.80 -36.11 -23.93
N ILE A 201 18.08 -35.96 -23.64
CA ILE A 201 18.60 -35.51 -22.36
C ILE A 201 18.82 -34.03 -22.48
N SER A 202 18.14 -33.27 -21.63
CA SER A 202 18.24 -31.82 -21.62
C SER A 202 18.64 -31.33 -20.25
N VAL A 203 19.46 -30.28 -20.20
CA VAL A 203 19.69 -29.54 -18.96
C VAL A 203 18.50 -28.64 -18.71
N ALA A 204 17.94 -28.73 -17.51
CA ALA A 204 16.88 -27.83 -17.07
C ALA A 204 17.49 -26.50 -16.62
N GLN A 205 17.30 -25.46 -17.41
CA GLN A 205 17.57 -24.09 -17.00
C GLN A 205 16.33 -23.54 -16.29
N GLU A 206 16.42 -23.33 -14.98
CA GLU A 206 15.36 -22.73 -14.19
C GLU A 206 15.02 -21.32 -14.72
N VAL A 207 13.73 -21.05 -14.91
CA VAL A 207 13.21 -19.74 -15.31
C VAL A 207 12.50 -19.08 -14.14
N SER A 208 11.59 -19.81 -13.49
CA SER A 208 10.81 -19.28 -12.38
C SER A 208 10.24 -20.39 -11.52
N THR A 209 10.29 -20.18 -10.21
CA THR A 209 9.51 -20.96 -9.26
C THR A 209 8.15 -20.29 -9.05
N VAL A 210 7.09 -21.09 -9.07
CA VAL A 210 5.70 -20.62 -9.08
C VAL A 210 4.90 -21.31 -8.01
N THR A 211 4.23 -20.56 -7.13
CA THR A 211 3.46 -21.11 -6.02
C THR A 211 2.17 -20.34 -5.74
N THR A 212 1.10 -21.03 -5.32
CA THR A 212 -0.12 -20.39 -4.81
C THR A 212 -0.04 -20.09 -3.31
N MET A 213 1.03 -20.50 -2.65
CA MET A 213 1.22 -20.23 -1.23
C MET A 213 1.82 -18.84 -0.99
N ILE A 214 1.34 -18.16 0.04
CA ILE A 214 1.84 -16.87 0.50
C ILE A 214 2.85 -17.12 1.62
N PHE A 215 4.06 -16.60 1.44
CA PHE A 215 5.07 -16.55 2.49
C PHE A 215 5.02 -15.19 3.19
N SER A 216 4.96 -15.21 4.51
CA SER A 216 5.10 -14.01 5.35
C SER A 216 6.36 -14.14 6.19
N THR A 217 7.17 -13.09 6.25
CA THR A 217 8.40 -13.07 7.05
C THR A 217 8.15 -12.44 8.41
N TYR A 218 8.95 -12.82 9.41
CA TYR A 218 8.87 -12.21 10.75
C TYR A 218 9.40 -10.78 10.75
N SER A 219 10.50 -10.54 10.02
CA SER A 219 11.07 -9.20 9.81
C SER A 219 10.81 -8.70 8.39
N GLN A 220 10.57 -7.39 8.26
CA GLN A 220 10.37 -6.71 6.97
C GLN A 220 11.61 -6.78 6.08
N ASP A 221 12.81 -6.89 6.67
CA ASP A 221 14.08 -6.93 5.94
C ASP A 221 14.44 -8.35 5.45
N THR A 222 13.74 -9.37 5.92
CA THR A 222 14.00 -10.76 5.53
C THR A 222 13.59 -10.98 4.07
N LYS A 223 14.54 -11.45 3.25
CA LYS A 223 14.28 -11.87 1.87
C LYS A 223 14.37 -13.39 1.77
N LEU A 224 13.28 -14.02 1.36
CA LEU A 224 13.22 -15.46 1.17
C LEU A 224 13.74 -15.82 -0.22
N SER A 225 14.76 -16.69 -0.28
CA SER A 225 15.29 -17.23 -1.52
C SER A 225 14.31 -18.18 -2.21
N SER A 226 14.47 -18.39 -3.51
CA SER A 226 13.68 -19.40 -4.24
C SER A 226 13.97 -20.80 -3.74
N ALA A 227 15.23 -21.12 -3.43
CA ALA A 227 15.62 -22.41 -2.86
C ALA A 227 14.91 -22.70 -1.53
N PHE A 228 14.85 -21.72 -0.63
CA PHE A 228 14.08 -21.81 0.61
C PHE A 228 12.60 -22.11 0.33
N LYS A 229 11.94 -21.34 -0.56
CA LYS A 229 10.51 -21.53 -0.85
C LYS A 229 10.19 -22.92 -1.42
N VAL A 230 11.09 -23.46 -2.24
CA VAL A 230 10.97 -24.81 -2.80
C VAL A 230 11.16 -25.87 -1.71
N ALA A 231 12.28 -25.81 -0.99
CA ALA A 231 12.62 -26.80 0.04
C ALA A 231 11.58 -26.82 1.16
N ALA A 232 11.14 -25.64 1.62
CA ALA A 232 10.13 -25.47 2.65
C ALA A 232 8.79 -26.14 2.28
N GLN A 233 8.32 -25.95 1.05
CA GLN A 233 7.07 -26.57 0.57
C GLN A 233 7.20 -28.06 0.34
N LYS A 234 8.37 -28.54 -0.12
CA LYS A 234 8.64 -29.98 -0.23
C LYS A 234 8.62 -30.65 1.13
N ALA A 235 9.32 -30.07 2.11
CA ALA A 235 9.35 -30.56 3.48
C ALA A 235 7.94 -30.63 4.08
N LEU A 236 7.13 -29.58 3.87
CA LEU A 236 5.71 -29.58 4.26
C LEU A 236 4.90 -30.69 3.60
N ALA A 237 5.03 -30.88 2.28
CA ALA A 237 4.32 -31.93 1.56
C ALA A 237 4.76 -33.34 1.99
N ALA A 238 6.01 -33.50 2.41
CA ALA A 238 6.59 -34.74 2.92
C ALA A 238 6.34 -34.96 4.42
N ASN A 239 5.73 -34.01 5.14
CA ASN A 239 5.60 -33.99 6.60
C ASN A 239 6.94 -34.11 7.34
N GLU A 240 8.00 -33.53 6.77
CA GLU A 240 9.31 -33.43 7.42
C GLU A 240 9.31 -32.33 8.48
N THR A 241 10.16 -32.43 9.49
CA THR A 241 10.27 -31.43 10.58
C THR A 241 11.47 -30.50 10.43
N SER A 242 12.31 -30.72 9.43
CA SER A 242 13.48 -29.92 9.13
C SER A 242 13.88 -30.08 7.66
N PHE A 243 14.50 -29.06 7.09
CA PHE A 243 15.02 -29.10 5.73
C PHE A 243 16.24 -28.19 5.60
N GLN A 244 17.00 -28.39 4.53
CA GLN A 244 18.12 -27.54 4.18
C GLN A 244 17.78 -26.71 2.95
N ALA A 245 18.15 -25.43 2.95
CA ALA A 245 18.09 -24.56 1.79
C ALA A 245 19.29 -23.61 1.81
N ASP A 246 19.92 -23.39 0.65
CA ASP A 246 21.11 -22.53 0.52
C ASP A 246 22.26 -22.90 1.50
N GLY A 247 22.38 -24.19 1.84
CA GLY A 247 23.35 -24.68 2.82
C GLY A 247 23.05 -24.31 4.27
N VAL A 248 21.84 -23.82 4.56
CA VAL A 248 21.35 -23.46 5.89
C VAL A 248 20.25 -24.43 6.31
N ASP A 249 20.31 -24.90 7.55
CA ASP A 249 19.30 -25.79 8.11
C ASP A 249 18.16 -24.99 8.76
N TYR A 250 16.94 -25.40 8.47
CA TYR A 250 15.71 -24.82 8.99
C TYR A 250 14.90 -25.90 9.69
N THR A 251 14.17 -25.52 10.73
CA THR A 251 13.19 -26.40 11.36
C THR A 251 11.77 -25.92 11.05
N LEU A 252 10.85 -26.86 10.94
CA LEU A 252 9.45 -26.62 10.69
C LEU A 252 8.65 -27.05 11.91
N LYS A 253 7.73 -26.17 12.34
CA LYS A 253 6.64 -26.57 13.22
C LYS A 253 5.32 -26.33 12.50
N THR A 254 4.59 -27.43 12.32
CA THR A 254 3.20 -27.41 11.89
C THR A 254 2.34 -27.65 13.13
N ASP A 255 1.47 -26.70 13.44
CA ASP A 255 0.40 -26.88 14.41
C ASP A 255 -0.97 -26.74 13.71
N ASP A 256 -2.06 -26.92 14.46
CA ASP A 256 -3.43 -26.78 13.93
C ASP A 256 -3.71 -25.35 13.39
N LYS A 257 -2.83 -24.39 13.70
CA LYS A 257 -3.03 -22.96 13.48
C LYS A 257 -2.26 -22.48 12.25
N SER A 258 -1.05 -23.01 12.00
CA SER A 258 -0.03 -22.38 11.16
C SER A 258 1.13 -23.31 10.78
N ASN A 259 1.82 -22.98 9.68
CA ASN A 259 3.07 -23.59 9.27
C ASN A 259 4.20 -22.56 9.41
N ILE A 260 5.04 -22.74 10.44
CA ILE A 260 6.09 -21.78 10.81
C ILE A 260 7.47 -22.42 10.63
N PHE A 261 8.33 -21.70 9.94
CA PHE A 261 9.73 -22.04 9.75
C PHE A 261 10.60 -21.27 10.74
N TYR A 262 11.59 -21.95 11.29
CA TYR A 262 12.52 -21.42 12.26
C TYR A 262 13.94 -21.49 11.72
N LEU A 263 14.72 -20.47 12.04
CA LEU A 263 16.15 -20.39 11.80
C LEU A 263 16.83 -20.16 13.15
N ASN A 264 17.73 -21.05 13.56
CA ASN A 264 18.39 -20.99 14.89
C ASN A 264 17.38 -20.84 16.05
N ASP A 265 16.30 -21.63 16.03
CA ASP A 265 15.19 -21.59 17.00
C ASP A 265 14.41 -20.26 17.08
N GLN A 266 14.64 -19.33 16.15
CA GLN A 266 13.87 -18.09 16.02
C GLN A 266 12.88 -18.18 14.85
N GLU A 267 11.68 -17.62 15.03
CA GLU A 267 10.68 -17.55 13.96
C GLU A 267 11.23 -16.75 12.77
N TYR A 268 11.23 -17.40 11.61
CA TYR A 268 11.86 -16.86 10.42
C TYR A 268 10.80 -16.43 9.39
N ALA A 269 9.88 -17.34 9.09
CA ALA A 269 8.78 -17.11 8.16
C ALA A 269 7.63 -18.07 8.43
N ALA A 270 6.45 -17.75 7.92
CA ALA A 270 5.32 -18.67 7.84
C ALA A 270 4.83 -18.78 6.40
N ILE A 271 4.07 -19.85 6.13
CA ILE A 271 3.42 -20.08 4.86
C ILE A 271 1.92 -20.34 5.04
N SER A 272 1.11 -19.70 4.21
CA SER A 272 -0.35 -19.78 4.26
C SER A 272 -0.97 -19.75 2.87
N GLN A 273 -2.19 -20.26 2.74
CA GLN A 273 -3.02 -20.04 1.56
C GLN A 273 -3.78 -18.71 1.63
N TYR A 274 -3.81 -18.04 2.78
CA TYR A 274 -4.49 -16.76 2.94
C TYR A 274 -3.58 -15.60 2.57
N SER A 275 -4.09 -14.73 1.71
CA SER A 275 -3.52 -13.41 1.45
C SER A 275 -4.15 -12.42 2.43
N ILE A 276 -3.34 -11.89 3.35
CA ILE A 276 -3.78 -10.92 4.38
C ILE A 276 -3.04 -9.62 4.15
N ASN A 277 -3.79 -8.59 3.72
CA ASN A 277 -3.23 -7.29 3.37
C ASN A 277 -3.92 -6.16 4.15
N PRO A 278 -3.15 -5.15 4.59
CA PRO A 278 -3.72 -3.95 5.18
C PRO A 278 -4.53 -3.19 4.14
N ILE A 279 -5.58 -2.49 4.57
CA ILE A 279 -6.36 -1.61 3.69
C ILE A 279 -5.66 -0.25 3.54
N ALA A 280 -5.03 0.23 4.60
CA ALA A 280 -4.25 1.46 4.58
C ALA A 280 -2.76 1.13 4.35
N SER A 281 -2.11 1.85 3.43
CA SER A 281 -0.73 1.57 2.99
C SER A 281 0.34 1.82 4.06
N ASP A 282 0.01 2.57 5.11
CA ASP A 282 0.87 2.88 6.25
C ASP A 282 0.78 1.83 7.37
N VAL A 283 -0.11 0.86 7.27
CA VAL A 283 -0.28 -0.20 8.25
C VAL A 283 0.59 -1.40 7.87
N PHE A 284 1.44 -1.84 8.79
CA PHE A 284 2.13 -3.12 8.70
C PHE A 284 1.38 -4.15 9.55
N LEU A 285 0.99 -5.27 8.93
CA LEU A 285 0.39 -6.41 9.63
C LEU A 285 1.51 -7.38 9.98
N ASN A 286 1.86 -7.46 11.26
CA ASN A 286 2.90 -8.37 11.73
C ASN A 286 2.46 -9.84 11.60
N LEU A 287 3.42 -10.76 11.72
CA LEU A 287 3.17 -12.19 11.48
C LEU A 287 2.17 -12.76 12.49
N ASP A 288 2.33 -12.44 13.77
CA ASP A 288 1.45 -12.89 14.85
C ASP A 288 -0.02 -12.52 14.60
N PHE A 289 -0.27 -11.28 14.17
CA PHE A 289 -1.59 -10.82 13.79
C PHE A 289 -2.15 -11.62 12.62
N LYS A 290 -1.38 -11.82 11.55
CA LYS A 290 -1.80 -12.61 10.38
C LYS A 290 -2.17 -14.04 10.77
N MET A 291 -1.39 -14.66 11.64
CA MET A 291 -1.65 -16.02 12.15
C MET A 291 -2.92 -16.08 13.01
N ALA A 292 -3.11 -15.11 13.90
CA ALA A 292 -4.32 -15.04 14.73
C ALA A 292 -5.60 -14.86 13.88
N VAL A 293 -5.51 -14.05 12.82
CA VAL A 293 -6.60 -13.87 11.85
C VAL A 293 -6.92 -15.16 11.11
N GLU A 294 -5.90 -15.86 10.64
CA GLU A 294 -6.07 -17.15 9.96
C GLU A 294 -6.71 -18.20 10.89
N GLU A 295 -6.27 -18.27 12.14
CA GLU A 295 -6.85 -19.16 13.16
C GLU A 295 -8.34 -18.86 13.39
N ALA A 296 -8.69 -17.59 13.58
CA ALA A 296 -10.07 -17.15 13.78
C ALA A 296 -10.95 -17.51 12.57
N ILE A 297 -10.44 -17.30 11.35
CA ILE A 297 -11.14 -17.67 10.10
C ILE A 297 -11.36 -19.18 10.00
N LYS A 298 -10.33 -20.00 10.29
CA LYS A 298 -10.43 -21.48 10.28
C LYS A 298 -11.47 -21.98 11.28
N LYS A 299 -11.61 -21.31 12.42
CA LYS A 299 -12.61 -21.62 13.46
C LYS A 299 -14.02 -21.05 13.18
N ASN A 300 -14.19 -20.31 12.08
CA ASN A 300 -15.42 -19.57 11.75
C ASN A 300 -15.84 -18.57 12.85
N GLU A 301 -14.86 -17.93 13.49
CA GLU A 301 -15.12 -16.86 14.44
C GLU A 301 -15.58 -15.59 13.71
N THR A 302 -16.43 -14.80 14.36
CA THR A 302 -16.95 -13.52 13.85
C THR A 302 -16.22 -12.32 14.45
N THR A 303 -15.36 -12.56 15.43
CA THR A 303 -14.59 -11.57 16.17
C THR A 303 -13.21 -12.10 16.48
N LEU A 304 -12.20 -11.23 16.53
CA LEU A 304 -10.84 -11.54 16.96
C LEU A 304 -10.43 -10.52 18.01
N ASP A 305 -10.09 -10.99 19.20
CA ASP A 305 -9.44 -10.18 20.22
C ASP A 305 -7.93 -10.39 20.10
N TYR A 306 -7.19 -9.32 19.79
CA TYR A 306 -5.76 -9.37 19.56
C TYR A 306 -5.02 -8.44 20.52
N ILE A 307 -3.95 -8.93 21.14
CA ILE A 307 -3.09 -8.12 22.01
C ILE A 307 -2.01 -7.51 21.13
N ASN A 308 -2.03 -6.18 21.00
CA ASN A 308 -1.03 -5.46 20.20
C ASN A 308 0.32 -5.39 20.92
N GLU A 309 1.34 -4.84 20.24
CA GLU A 309 2.70 -4.67 20.79
C GLU A 309 2.76 -3.82 22.08
N LYS A 310 1.70 -3.05 22.38
CA LYS A 310 1.59 -2.22 23.58
C LYS A 310 0.88 -2.95 24.74
N ASN A 311 0.59 -4.24 24.59
CA ASN A 311 -0.21 -5.04 25.52
C ASN A 311 -1.65 -4.54 25.69
N GLU A 312 -2.21 -3.88 24.67
CA GLU A 312 -3.61 -3.45 24.65
C GLU A 312 -4.43 -4.45 23.84
N THR A 313 -5.58 -4.86 24.36
CA THR A 313 -6.52 -5.72 23.63
C THR A 313 -7.32 -4.87 22.64
N GLU A 314 -7.17 -5.17 21.35
CA GLU A 314 -7.94 -4.61 20.27
C GLU A 314 -8.90 -5.68 19.73
N GLN A 315 -10.18 -5.33 19.64
CA GLN A 315 -11.19 -6.21 19.06
C GLN A 315 -11.41 -5.88 17.59
N TYR A 316 -11.44 -6.93 16.77
CA TYR A 316 -11.67 -6.89 15.34
C TYR A 316 -12.94 -7.67 15.01
N LEU A 317 -13.85 -7.07 14.23
CA LEU A 317 -14.98 -7.78 13.64
C LEU A 317 -14.55 -8.43 12.32
N ILE A 318 -14.91 -9.69 12.14
CA ILE A 318 -14.64 -10.47 10.93
C ILE A 318 -15.91 -10.53 10.10
N GLN A 319 -15.94 -9.81 8.97
CA GLN A 319 -17.05 -9.88 8.02
C GLN A 319 -16.68 -10.78 6.86
N ARG A 320 -17.47 -11.85 6.64
CA ARG A 320 -17.26 -12.80 5.56
C ARG A 320 -18.15 -12.49 4.36
N ASN A 321 -17.56 -12.51 3.17
CA ASN A 321 -18.25 -12.51 1.87
C ASN A 321 -17.64 -13.61 1.00
N ASN A 322 -18.28 -14.78 0.96
CA ASN A 322 -17.77 -16.01 0.32
C ASN A 322 -16.38 -16.45 0.85
N GLU A 323 -15.34 -16.33 0.03
CA GLU A 323 -13.94 -16.65 0.34
C GLU A 323 -13.11 -15.40 0.71
N GLN A 324 -13.76 -14.25 0.80
CA GLN A 324 -13.16 -12.98 1.19
C GLN A 324 -13.63 -12.61 2.60
N TYR A 325 -12.73 -12.04 3.39
CA TYR A 325 -13.02 -11.54 4.72
C TYR A 325 -12.50 -10.11 4.86
N THR A 326 -13.22 -9.29 5.59
CA THR A 326 -12.81 -7.94 5.96
C THR A 326 -12.73 -7.88 7.47
N LEU A 327 -11.55 -7.54 7.99
CA LEU A 327 -11.37 -7.19 9.39
C LEU A 327 -11.75 -5.73 9.58
N LYS A 328 -12.60 -5.45 10.55
CA LYS A 328 -13.01 -4.09 10.91
C LYS A 328 -12.67 -3.81 12.35
N ARG A 329 -12.24 -2.60 12.65
CA ARG A 329 -12.02 -2.13 14.01
C ARG A 329 -12.80 -0.86 14.26
N GLU A 330 -13.17 -0.64 15.51
CA GLU A 330 -13.78 0.61 15.94
C GLU A 330 -12.70 1.70 16.05
N LEU A 331 -12.91 2.82 15.39
CA LEU A 331 -12.05 3.99 15.48
C LEU A 331 -12.88 5.19 15.92
N SER A 332 -12.37 5.91 16.92
CA SER A 332 -12.90 7.22 17.28
C SER A 332 -12.57 8.21 16.17
N THR A 333 -13.60 8.77 15.55
CA THR A 333 -13.48 9.73 14.45
C THR A 333 -14.07 11.05 14.82
N GLN A 334 -13.39 12.14 14.47
CA GLN A 334 -13.89 13.48 14.69
C GLN A 334 -14.95 13.81 13.63
N VAL A 335 -16.17 14.08 14.08
CA VAL A 335 -17.31 14.44 13.23
C VAL A 335 -17.85 15.81 13.63
N ASN A 336 -18.55 16.48 12.71
CA ASN A 336 -19.19 17.75 13.01
C ASN A 336 -20.45 17.48 13.85
N ASN A 337 -20.51 18.06 15.04
CA ASN A 337 -21.66 17.98 15.91
C ASN A 337 -22.76 18.91 15.36
N THR A 338 -23.60 18.36 14.50
CA THR A 338 -24.64 19.12 13.75
C THR A 338 -25.83 19.51 14.64
N TYR A 339 -25.91 18.95 15.86
CA TYR A 339 -27.02 19.14 16.80
C TYR A 339 -26.61 19.88 18.07
N GLU A 340 -25.36 20.33 18.19
CA GLU A 340 -24.94 21.17 19.31
C GLU A 340 -25.54 22.56 19.15
N SER A 341 -26.19 23.05 20.21
CA SER A 341 -26.74 24.40 20.21
C SER A 341 -25.59 25.41 20.29
N PRO A 342 -25.66 26.55 19.56
CA PRO A 342 -24.61 27.56 19.55
C PRO A 342 -24.28 28.16 20.92
#